data_AF-A0AAD5NAG3-F1
#
_entry.id   AF-A0AAD5NAG3-F1
#
_cell.length_a   1.000
_cell.length_b   1.000
_cell.length_c   1.000
_cell.angle_alpha   90.00
_cell.angle_beta   90.00
_cell.angle_gamma   90.00
#
_symmetry.space_group_name_H-M   'P 1'
#
loop_
_entity.id
_entity.type
_entity.pdbx_description
1 polymer ?
#
loop_
_entity_poly.entity_id
_entity_poly.type
_entity_poly.pdbx_seq_one_letter_code
_entity_poly.pdbx_strand_id
1 'polypeptide(L)'
;MVYTNMATISAQHPGIASSRNGVRAFISRLVMQTVFDVLEGYGRRALLPDAVISSILGQLNVTVIYEPMQCQKVFSTAAAMPADTMKENCIIVGNTVTRICTVPMPLPARNNMMCNTNVAVIPPQHLTIGGAISTANIIMASWSRQMWQSVFNRAIRMLPSSPIGSNFATASAVISGN
;
A
#
# COMPACT_ATOMS: atom_id res chain seq x y z
N MET A 1 3.27 -0.02 -2.87
CA MET A 1 2.77 -0.67 -4.11
C MET A 1 2.81 0.32 -5.27
N VAL A 2 3.02 -0.19 -6.48
CA VAL A 2 3.15 0.59 -7.72
C VAL A 2 2.19 0.09 -8.78
N TYR A 3 1.85 0.98 -9.72
CA TYR A 3 1.12 0.60 -10.93
C TYR A 3 1.85 1.05 -12.18
N THR A 4 1.59 0.37 -13.28
CA THR A 4 2.05 0.74 -14.61
C THR A 4 0.89 0.69 -15.59
N ASN A 5 0.91 1.56 -16.60
CA ASN A 5 -0.03 1.50 -17.72
C ASN A 5 0.49 0.62 -18.89
N MET A 6 1.69 0.06 -18.78
CA MET A 6 2.26 -0.81 -19.80
C MET A 6 1.89 -2.27 -19.54
N ALA A 7 1.08 -2.84 -20.42
CA ALA A 7 0.60 -4.22 -20.30
C ALA A 7 1.74 -5.25 -20.25
N THR A 8 2.86 -4.99 -20.95
CA THR A 8 4.05 -5.86 -20.95
C THR A 8 4.70 -5.95 -19.57
N ILE A 9 4.75 -4.85 -18.84
CA ILE A 9 5.35 -4.80 -17.50
C ILE A 9 4.45 -5.49 -16.48
N SER A 10 3.14 -5.24 -16.50
CA SER A 10 2.23 -5.94 -15.57
C SER A 10 2.15 -7.45 -15.85
N ALA A 11 2.36 -7.87 -17.10
CA ALA A 11 2.44 -9.29 -17.46
C ALA A 11 3.75 -9.95 -16.97
N GLN A 12 4.87 -9.25 -17.03
CA GLN A 12 6.17 -9.76 -16.58
C GLN A 12 6.34 -9.74 -15.06
N HIS A 13 5.64 -8.84 -14.37
CA HIS A 13 5.73 -8.66 -12.93
C HIS A 13 4.32 -8.69 -12.31
N PRO A 14 3.81 -9.88 -11.92
CA PRO A 14 2.44 -10.02 -11.37
C PRO A 14 2.22 -9.27 -10.05
N GLY A 15 3.27 -8.77 -9.40
CA GLY A 15 3.19 -7.87 -8.24
C GLY A 15 2.86 -6.40 -8.55
N ILE A 16 2.82 -6.02 -9.83
CA ILE A 16 2.56 -4.64 -10.27
C ILE A 16 1.16 -4.55 -10.88
N ALA A 17 0.33 -3.63 -10.38
CA ALA A 17 -0.99 -3.43 -10.92
C ALA A 17 -0.96 -2.69 -12.27
N SER A 18 -1.95 -2.96 -13.11
CA SER A 18 -2.14 -2.26 -14.40
C SER A 18 -2.80 -0.88 -14.27
N SER A 19 -3.26 -0.51 -13.08
CA SER A 19 -3.95 0.77 -12.86
C SER A 19 -3.86 1.27 -11.41
N ARG A 20 -3.94 2.59 -11.26
CA ARG A 20 -4.05 3.28 -9.97
C ARG A 20 -5.23 2.77 -9.15
N ASN A 21 -6.40 2.67 -9.78
CA ASN A 21 -7.62 2.22 -9.12
C ASN A 21 -7.52 0.74 -8.70
N GLY A 22 -6.85 -0.09 -9.50
CA GLY A 22 -6.55 -1.47 -9.14
C GLY A 22 -5.73 -1.57 -7.85
N VAL A 23 -4.66 -0.77 -7.71
CA VAL A 23 -3.88 -0.73 -6.46
C VAL A 23 -4.72 -0.26 -5.28
N ARG A 24 -5.47 0.84 -5.45
CA ARG A 24 -6.29 1.39 -4.35
C ARG A 24 -7.37 0.39 -3.90
N ALA A 25 -8.08 -0.24 -4.84
CA ALA A 25 -9.08 -1.26 -4.54
C ALA A 25 -8.45 -2.48 -3.85
N PHE A 26 -7.29 -2.92 -4.33
CA PHE A 26 -6.55 -4.02 -3.75
C PHE A 26 -6.11 -3.71 -2.30
N ILE A 27 -5.48 -2.55 -2.06
CA ILE A 27 -5.05 -2.14 -0.71
C ILE A 27 -6.26 -1.94 0.22
N SER A 28 -7.34 -1.36 -0.29
CA SER A 28 -8.58 -1.21 0.47
C SER A 28 -9.11 -2.56 0.97
N ARG A 29 -9.18 -3.57 0.07
CA ARG A 29 -9.59 -4.93 0.43
C ARG A 29 -8.64 -5.57 1.44
N LEU A 30 -7.33 -5.43 1.24
CA LEU A 30 -6.33 -6.00 2.15
C LEU A 30 -6.45 -5.39 3.56
N VAL A 31 -6.57 -4.07 3.66
CA VAL A 31 -6.75 -3.36 4.93
C VAL A 31 -8.07 -3.77 5.59
N MET A 32 -9.17 -3.81 4.84
CA MET A 32 -10.47 -4.26 5.37
C MET A 32 -10.41 -5.69 5.91
N GLN A 33 -9.89 -6.64 5.12
CA GLN A 33 -9.73 -8.04 5.57
C GLN A 33 -8.90 -8.12 6.84
N THR A 34 -7.75 -7.44 6.85
CA THR A 34 -6.85 -7.47 8.02
C THR A 34 -7.51 -6.88 9.27
N VAL A 35 -8.25 -5.77 9.13
CA VAL A 35 -9.00 -5.17 10.24
C VAL A 35 -10.10 -6.12 10.72
N PHE A 36 -10.82 -6.76 9.80
CA PHE A 36 -11.91 -7.68 10.12
C PHE A 36 -11.38 -8.92 10.85
N ASP A 37 -10.28 -9.52 10.38
CA ASP A 37 -9.63 -10.66 11.02
C ASP A 37 -9.23 -10.33 12.46
N VAL A 38 -8.65 -9.14 12.68
CA VAL A 38 -8.26 -8.70 14.03
C VAL A 38 -9.50 -8.53 14.90
N LEU A 39 -10.54 -7.87 14.41
CA LEU A 39 -11.77 -7.61 15.15
C LEU A 39 -12.55 -8.89 15.46
N GLU A 40 -12.62 -9.83 14.53
CA GLU A 40 -13.18 -11.16 14.75
C GLU A 40 -12.39 -11.90 15.84
N GLY A 41 -11.05 -11.83 15.80
CA GLY A 41 -10.20 -12.37 16.85
C GLY A 41 -10.45 -11.74 18.22
N TYR A 42 -10.75 -10.45 18.29
CA TYR A 42 -11.17 -9.78 19.53
C TYR A 42 -12.57 -10.23 19.98
N GLY A 43 -13.54 -10.29 19.07
CA GLY A 43 -14.91 -10.70 19.36
C GLY A 43 -14.98 -12.12 19.92
N ARG A 44 -14.24 -13.06 19.31
CA ARG A 44 -14.14 -14.44 19.81
C ARG A 44 -13.52 -14.52 21.20
N ARG A 45 -12.48 -13.72 21.49
CA ARG A 45 -11.86 -13.66 22.83
C ARG A 45 -12.79 -13.04 23.88
N ALA A 46 -13.68 -12.14 23.45
CA ALA A 46 -14.73 -11.57 24.28
C ALA A 46 -15.98 -12.47 24.38
N LEU A 47 -15.92 -13.70 23.84
CA LEU A 47 -17.02 -14.66 23.81
C LEU A 47 -18.29 -14.11 23.14
N LEU A 48 -18.14 -13.20 22.17
CA LEU A 48 -19.26 -12.73 21.37
C LEU A 48 -19.71 -13.83 20.40
N PRO A 49 -21.01 -14.05 20.22
CA PRO A 49 -21.53 -14.95 19.19
C PRO A 49 -21.12 -14.49 17.79
N ASP A 50 -20.85 -15.41 16.88
CA ASP A 50 -20.42 -15.10 15.49
C ASP A 50 -21.41 -14.19 14.76
N ALA A 51 -22.72 -14.35 15.01
CA ALA A 51 -23.74 -13.47 14.44
C ALA A 51 -23.60 -12.01 14.90
N VAL A 52 -23.19 -11.80 16.16
CA VAL A 52 -22.93 -10.45 16.70
C VAL A 52 -21.65 -9.88 16.10
N ILE A 53 -20.59 -10.69 15.99
CA ILE A 53 -19.34 -10.28 15.33
C ILE A 53 -19.61 -9.86 13.88
N SER A 54 -20.33 -10.68 13.11
CA SER A 54 -20.68 -10.38 11.73
C SER A 54 -21.53 -9.10 11.60
N SER A 55 -22.47 -8.87 12.52
CA SER A 55 -23.29 -7.65 12.53
C SER A 55 -22.46 -6.40 12.85
N ILE A 56 -21.50 -6.52 13.78
CA ILE A 56 -20.57 -5.45 14.13
C ILE A 56 -19.66 -5.12 12.93
N LEU A 57 -19.11 -6.14 12.28
CA LEU A 57 -18.25 -5.96 11.11
C LEU A 57 -19.00 -5.33 9.94
N GLY A 58 -20.28 -5.69 9.74
CA GLY A 58 -21.14 -5.08 8.72
C GLY A 58 -21.45 -3.60 8.93
N GLN A 59 -21.19 -3.06 10.12
CA GLN A 59 -21.39 -1.65 10.47
C GLN A 59 -20.09 -0.83 10.46
N LEU A 60 -18.99 -1.43 10.01
CA LEU A 60 -17.71 -0.75 9.82
C LEU A 60 -17.63 -0.13 8.44
N ASN A 61 -17.24 1.13 8.41
CA ASN A 61 -16.79 1.77 7.19
C ASN A 61 -15.31 2.12 7.34
N VAL A 62 -14.48 1.59 6.44
CA VAL A 62 -13.04 1.78 6.42
C VAL A 62 -12.69 2.60 5.18
N THR A 63 -12.24 3.83 5.39
CA THR A 63 -11.74 4.71 4.35
C THR A 63 -10.22 4.58 4.31
N VAL A 64 -9.66 4.19 3.16
CA VAL A 64 -8.20 4.09 2.98
C VAL A 64 -7.70 5.25 2.14
N ILE A 65 -6.72 5.97 2.67
CA ILE A 65 -6.01 7.06 2.01
C ILE A 65 -4.64 6.52 1.59
N TYR A 66 -4.48 6.24 0.29
CA TYR A 66 -3.24 5.72 -0.26
C TYR A 66 -2.95 6.33 -1.63
N GLU A 67 -1.73 6.84 -1.81
CA GLU A 67 -1.25 7.39 -3.08
C GLU A 67 -0.24 6.45 -3.73
N PRO A 68 -0.69 5.57 -4.65
CA PRO A 68 0.21 4.65 -5.33
C PRO A 68 1.11 5.40 -6.31
N MET A 69 2.36 4.96 -6.39
CA MET A 69 3.33 5.48 -7.34
C MET A 69 3.12 4.86 -8.73
N GLN A 70 3.33 5.66 -9.78
CA GLN A 70 3.26 5.19 -11.16
C GLN A 70 4.66 4.87 -11.68
N CYS A 71 4.90 3.60 -12.02
CA CYS A 71 6.09 3.18 -12.75
C CYS A 71 5.77 3.15 -14.24
N GLN A 72 6.38 4.06 -15.00
CA GLN A 72 6.26 3.98 -16.46
C GLN A 72 7.11 2.83 -16.99
N LYS A 73 8.43 2.89 -16.81
CA LYS A 73 9.32 1.79 -17.18
C LYS A 73 9.86 1.08 -15.95
N VAL A 74 10.03 -0.22 -16.07
CA VAL A 74 10.53 -1.12 -15.04
C VAL A 74 11.81 -1.75 -15.54
N PHE A 75 12.83 -1.76 -14.68
CA PHE A 75 14.13 -2.34 -14.99
C PHE A 75 14.56 -3.26 -13.85
N SER A 76 15.10 -4.42 -14.20
CA SER A 76 15.64 -5.39 -13.25
C SER A 76 16.99 -4.97 -12.65
N THR A 77 17.70 -4.05 -13.31
CA THR A 77 18.99 -3.51 -12.88
C THR A 77 19.11 -2.04 -13.28
N ALA A 78 19.91 -1.26 -12.53
CA ALA A 78 20.11 0.17 -12.79
C ALA A 78 20.87 0.47 -14.11
N ALA A 79 21.49 -0.55 -14.73
CA ALA A 79 22.54 -0.40 -15.74
C ALA A 79 22.06 -0.18 -17.18
N ALA A 80 20.77 -0.40 -17.50
CA ALA A 80 20.29 -0.31 -18.87
C ALA A 80 18.97 0.47 -18.97
N MET A 81 19.05 1.80 -19.10
CA MET A 81 17.90 2.62 -19.46
C MET A 81 18.15 3.34 -20.80
N PRO A 82 17.34 3.10 -21.85
CA PRO A 82 17.33 3.97 -23.01
C PRO A 82 16.80 5.35 -22.61
N ALA A 83 17.38 6.41 -23.20
CA ALA A 83 17.13 7.83 -22.89
C ALA A 83 15.75 8.34 -23.35
N ASP A 84 14.73 7.50 -23.26
CA ASP A 84 13.41 7.77 -23.79
C ASP A 84 12.43 8.16 -22.68
N THR A 85 12.19 9.47 -22.66
CA THR A 85 11.10 10.30 -22.12
C THR A 85 10.50 10.03 -20.73
N MET A 86 10.82 10.99 -19.83
CA MET A 86 9.88 11.78 -19.02
C MET A 86 8.81 11.06 -18.18
N LYS A 87 9.19 10.26 -17.17
CA LYS A 87 8.51 10.12 -15.85
C LYS A 87 9.22 9.06 -15.01
N GLU A 88 8.83 8.96 -13.73
CA GLU A 88 9.43 8.10 -12.71
C GLU A 88 9.64 6.67 -13.24
N ASN A 89 10.91 6.30 -13.41
CA ASN A 89 11.31 4.94 -13.75
C ASN A 89 11.59 4.16 -12.46
N CYS A 90 11.17 2.90 -12.41
CA CYS A 90 11.26 2.09 -11.20
C CYS A 90 12.28 0.96 -11.37
N ILE A 91 13.09 0.74 -10.34
CA ILE A 91 13.99 -0.41 -10.25
C ILE A 91 13.31 -1.49 -9.44
N ILE A 92 13.17 -2.66 -10.04
CA ILE A 92 12.53 -3.82 -9.42
C ILE A 92 13.56 -4.90 -9.13
N VAL A 93 13.58 -5.35 -7.88
CA VAL A 93 14.31 -6.54 -7.47
C VAL A 93 13.27 -7.61 -7.16
N GLY A 94 13.21 -8.66 -7.98
CA GLY A 94 12.14 -9.67 -7.92
C GLY A 94 10.79 -9.10 -8.35
N ASN A 95 9.84 -8.98 -7.41
CA ASN A 95 8.51 -8.40 -7.60
C ASN A 95 8.30 -7.07 -6.84
N THR A 96 9.38 -6.50 -6.30
CA THR A 96 9.31 -5.31 -5.44
C THR A 96 10.07 -4.15 -6.05
N VAL A 97 9.43 -2.99 -6.13
CA VAL A 97 10.12 -1.73 -6.42
C VAL A 97 10.97 -1.37 -5.22
N THR A 98 12.28 -1.35 -5.41
CA THR A 98 13.23 -1.03 -4.35
C THR A 98 13.66 0.42 -4.39
N ARG A 99 13.74 1.01 -5.59
CA ARG A 99 14.24 2.38 -5.82
C ARG A 99 13.59 3.02 -7.03
N ILE A 100 13.63 4.35 -7.07
CA ILE A 100 13.19 5.14 -8.21
C ILE A 100 14.37 5.83 -8.88
N CYS A 101 14.20 6.13 -10.16
CA CYS A 101 15.16 6.85 -10.98
C CYS A 101 14.55 8.17 -11.38
N THR A 102 15.05 9.26 -10.79
CA THR A 102 14.60 10.62 -11.08
C THR A 102 15.56 11.25 -12.06
N VAL A 103 15.18 11.34 -13.32
CA VAL A 103 16.03 11.94 -14.35
C VAL A 103 15.82 13.47 -14.30
N PRO A 104 16.80 14.29 -13.89
CA PRO A 104 16.64 15.75 -13.87
C PRO A 104 16.52 16.30 -15.31
N MET A 105 15.54 17.18 -15.55
CA MET A 105 15.45 17.98 -16.78
C MET A 105 16.19 19.33 -16.62
N PRO A 106 16.68 19.96 -17.71
CA PRO A 106 16.85 19.45 -19.07
C PRO A 106 18.34 19.19 -19.34
N LEU A 107 18.75 17.93 -19.47
CA LEU A 107 20.07 17.62 -20.02
C LEU A 107 19.90 17.14 -21.47
N PRO A 108 20.78 17.57 -22.39
CA PRO A 108 20.71 17.14 -23.78
C PRO A 108 20.79 15.60 -23.82
N ALA A 109 19.93 15.00 -24.63
CA ALA A 109 19.76 13.55 -24.83
C ALA A 109 21.01 12.88 -25.46
N ARG A 110 22.16 13.02 -24.81
CA ARG A 110 23.42 12.41 -25.22
C ARG A 110 23.76 11.29 -24.24
N ASN A 111 23.51 10.08 -24.73
CA ASN A 111 24.02 8.79 -24.28
C ASN A 111 23.37 8.23 -23.01
N ASN A 112 22.88 6.98 -23.14
CA ASN A 112 22.58 6.02 -22.06
C ASN A 112 22.62 6.63 -20.66
N MET A 113 21.53 7.30 -20.30
CA MET A 113 21.42 7.90 -18.98
C MET A 113 21.21 6.77 -17.99
N MET A 114 22.33 6.27 -17.47
CA MET A 114 22.37 5.23 -16.47
C MET A 114 21.71 5.74 -15.20
N CYS A 115 20.71 5.01 -14.70
CA CYS A 115 20.08 5.38 -13.43
C CYS A 115 21.08 5.35 -12.26
N ASN A 116 22.24 4.71 -12.44
CA ASN A 116 23.34 4.59 -11.48
C ASN A 116 23.62 5.88 -10.68
N THR A 117 23.52 7.05 -11.30
CA THR A 117 23.81 8.36 -10.67
C THR A 117 22.57 9.11 -10.16
N ASN A 118 21.36 8.66 -10.50
CA ASN A 118 20.08 9.33 -10.20
C ASN A 118 19.10 8.40 -9.48
N VAL A 119 19.63 7.46 -8.71
CA VAL A 119 18.84 6.55 -7.88
C VAL A 119 18.38 7.28 -6.63
N ALA A 120 17.08 7.49 -6.48
CA ALA A 120 16.47 8.05 -5.30
C ALA A 120 15.70 7.00 -4.50
N VAL A 121 15.56 7.27 -3.20
CA VAL A 121 14.70 6.48 -2.30
C VAL A 121 13.24 6.80 -2.63
N ILE A 122 12.37 5.80 -2.51
CA ILE A 122 10.92 5.97 -2.69
C ILE A 122 10.42 6.99 -1.65
N PRO A 123 9.75 8.08 -2.06
CA PRO A 123 9.21 9.06 -1.12
C PRO A 123 8.24 8.41 -0.11
N PRO A 124 8.25 8.84 1.17
CA PRO A 124 7.44 8.25 2.22
C PRO A 124 5.94 8.21 1.89
N GLN A 125 5.41 9.20 1.16
CA GLN A 125 3.99 9.23 0.80
C GLN A 125 3.50 8.00 0.00
N HIS A 126 4.40 7.31 -0.72
CA HIS A 126 4.05 6.10 -1.49
C HIS A 126 4.21 4.81 -0.68
N LEU A 127 4.85 4.91 0.49
CA LEU A 127 5.10 3.84 1.43
C LEU A 127 4.11 3.87 2.61
N THR A 128 3.49 5.02 2.87
CA THR A 128 2.52 5.21 3.94
C THR A 128 1.10 4.90 3.47
N ILE A 129 0.44 3.99 4.17
CA ILE A 129 -1.01 3.77 4.06
C ILE A 129 -1.66 4.54 5.22
N GLY A 130 -2.52 5.51 4.89
CA GLY A 130 -3.38 6.19 5.84
C GLY A 130 -4.83 5.72 5.70
N GLY A 131 -5.69 6.16 6.62
CA GLY A 131 -7.11 5.85 6.57
C GLY A 131 -7.85 6.26 7.83
N ALA A 132 -9.17 6.14 7.78
CA ALA A 132 -10.08 6.36 8.89
C ALA A 132 -11.06 5.20 8.97
N ILE A 133 -11.46 4.84 10.19
CA ILE A 133 -12.53 3.89 10.43
C ILE A 133 -13.64 4.61 11.17
N SER A 134 -14.86 4.47 10.68
CA SER A 134 -16.07 4.89 11.36
C SER A 134 -16.96 3.68 11.60
N THR A 135 -17.66 3.67 12.73
CA THR A 135 -18.63 2.63 13.04
C THR A 135 -19.92 3.26 13.54
N ALA A 136 -21.06 2.69 13.13
CA ALA A 136 -22.36 2.99 13.71
C ALA A 136 -22.69 2.10 14.93
N ASN A 137 -21.83 1.12 15.23
CA ASN A 137 -22.07 0.17 16.30
C ASN A 137 -21.72 0.76 17.66
N ILE A 138 -22.69 0.83 18.57
CA ILE A 138 -22.50 1.47 19.89
C ILE A 138 -21.45 0.76 20.76
N ILE A 139 -21.25 -0.55 20.60
CA ILE A 139 -20.28 -1.32 21.37
C ILE A 139 -18.87 -0.88 20.99
N MET A 140 -18.56 -0.81 19.69
CA MET A 140 -17.25 -0.37 19.22
C MET A 140 -17.05 1.15 19.29
N ALA A 141 -18.11 1.94 19.19
CA ALA A 141 -18.06 3.38 19.41
C ALA A 141 -17.64 3.72 20.85
N SER A 142 -17.98 2.84 21.82
CA SER A 142 -17.57 2.99 23.22
C SER A 142 -16.12 2.59 23.51
N TRP A 143 -15.41 2.00 22.53
CA TRP A 143 -14.04 1.57 22.74
C TRP A 143 -13.10 2.76 22.94
N SER A 144 -12.19 2.62 23.90
CA SER A 144 -11.17 3.64 24.12
C SER A 144 -10.24 3.74 22.91
N ARG A 145 -9.63 4.92 22.72
CA ARG A 145 -8.59 5.11 21.69
C ARG A 145 -7.47 4.06 21.77
N GLN A 146 -7.15 3.56 22.97
CA GLN A 146 -6.12 2.53 23.15
C GLN A 146 -6.57 1.16 22.61
N MET A 147 -7.84 0.79 22.77
CA MET A 147 -8.37 -0.45 22.19
C MET A 147 -8.30 -0.41 20.67
N TRP A 148 -8.77 0.70 20.08
CA TRP A 148 -8.66 0.94 18.64
C TRP A 148 -7.21 0.91 18.19
N GLN A 149 -6.30 1.61 18.89
CA GLN A 149 -4.88 1.61 18.55
C GLN A 149 -4.28 0.20 18.61
N SER A 150 -4.70 -0.63 19.55
CA SER A 150 -4.25 -2.03 19.64
C SER A 150 -4.71 -2.86 18.45
N VAL A 151 -5.96 -2.68 18.00
CA VAL A 151 -6.50 -3.31 16.79
C VAL A 151 -5.68 -2.87 15.57
N PHE A 152 -5.47 -1.57 15.39
CA PHE A 152 -4.69 -1.04 14.27
C PHE A 152 -3.23 -1.49 14.30
N ASN A 153 -2.59 -1.50 15.46
CA ASN A 153 -1.21 -1.97 15.58
C ASN A 153 -1.09 -3.44 15.20
N ARG A 154 -2.09 -4.27 15.54
CA ARG A 154 -2.13 -5.68 15.10
C ARG A 154 -2.37 -5.77 13.60
N ALA A 155 -3.32 -5.00 13.06
CA ALA A 155 -3.60 -5.01 11.63
C ALA A 155 -2.37 -4.57 10.82
N ILE A 156 -1.70 -3.49 11.25
CA ILE A 156 -0.45 -3.01 10.65
C ILE A 156 0.65 -4.07 10.71
N ARG A 157 0.76 -4.85 11.79
CA ARG A 157 1.74 -5.95 11.88
C ARG A 157 1.40 -7.13 10.96
N MET A 158 0.13 -7.31 10.59
CA MET A 158 -0.31 -8.35 9.66
C MET A 158 -0.11 -7.96 8.20
N LEU A 159 -0.06 -6.67 7.88
CA LEU A 159 0.19 -6.18 6.51
C LEU A 159 1.57 -6.63 5.96
N PRO A 160 2.69 -6.54 6.69
CA PRO A 160 4.01 -7.07 6.31
C PRO A 160 4.04 -8.56 5.96
N SER A 161 3.24 -9.37 6.65
CA SER A 161 3.12 -10.83 6.44
C SER A 161 2.27 -11.21 5.23
N SER A 162 1.58 -10.24 4.60
CA SER A 162 0.98 -10.41 3.29
C SER A 162 2.08 -10.50 2.21
N PRO A 163 1.87 -11.18 1.07
CA PRO A 163 2.84 -11.24 -0.04
C PRO A 163 3.39 -9.90 -0.55
N ILE A 164 2.79 -8.79 -0.12
CA ILE A 164 3.09 -7.42 -0.56
C ILE A 164 3.70 -6.59 0.57
N GLY A 165 3.67 -7.09 1.79
CA GLY A 165 4.09 -6.37 2.98
C GLY A 165 5.55 -5.90 2.97
N SER A 166 6.41 -6.60 2.23
CA SER A 166 7.79 -6.20 1.95
C SER A 166 7.93 -4.88 1.17
N ASN A 167 6.84 -4.39 0.55
CA ASN A 167 6.82 -3.16 -0.24
C ASN A 167 6.42 -1.91 0.55
N PHE A 168 6.12 -2.04 1.85
CA PHE A 168 5.74 -0.94 2.72
C PHE A 168 6.80 -0.76 3.81
N ALA A 169 7.50 0.38 3.82
CA ALA A 169 8.46 0.68 4.87
C ALA A 169 7.76 0.95 6.22
N THR A 170 6.58 1.56 6.18
CA THR A 170 5.80 1.95 7.37
C THR A 170 4.32 2.08 7.02
N ALA A 171 3.42 1.37 7.71
CA ALA A 171 1.98 1.67 7.68
C ALA A 171 1.59 2.38 8.98
N SER A 172 0.76 3.42 8.89
CA SER A 172 0.34 4.21 10.04
C SER A 172 -1.17 4.47 10.00
N ALA A 173 -1.89 4.00 11.00
CA ALA A 173 -3.30 4.30 11.14
C ALA A 173 -3.48 5.53 12.05
N VAL A 174 -4.33 6.47 11.64
CA VAL A 174 -4.73 7.61 12.45
C VAL A 174 -6.21 7.46 12.77
N ILE A 175 -6.55 7.47 14.06
CA ILE A 175 -7.93 7.38 14.51
C ILE A 175 -8.50 8.80 14.56
N SER A 176 -9.40 9.11 13.64
CA SER A 176 -10.26 10.29 13.73
C SER A 176 -11.65 9.85 14.18
N GLY A 177 -12.01 10.14 15.42
CA GLY A 177 -13.38 10.01 15.92
C GLY A 177 -13.93 11.39 16.26
N ASN A 178 -15.24 11.59 16.03
CA ASN A 178 -16.00 12.62 16.72
C ASN A 178 -16.12 12.26 18.22
#